data_AF-A0A084G0D9-F1
#
_entry.id   AF-A0A084G0D9-F1
#
_cell.length_a   1.000
_cell.length_b   1.000
_cell.length_c   1.000
_cell.angle_alpha   90.00
_cell.angle_beta   90.00
_cell.angle_gamma   90.00
#
_symmetry.space_group_name_H-M   'P 1'
#
loop_
_entity.id
_entity.type
_entity.pdbx_description
1 polymer ?
#
loop_
_entity_poly.entity_id
_entity_poly.type
_entity_poly.pdbx_seq_one_letter_code
_entity_poly.pdbx_strand_id
1 'polypeptide(L)'
;MTWIVNGTPEVDAESNYKTIVVVSLVLCILATGTSTLRVWVRARVRGMAADDWMAVLSVIFAIIYSIICIVQTKYGLGLPLKLRPEANLVTYTRVNFAGRPIYQIGISFFKISLLISYLRLFKGTNKKLYRKTVWAAIIFVFLGHLGCTLALIFACTPVDKSWNPLKEGKCLAPGPSFTAYSIVTILSGIIVALIPIPVLVKLSISRNRKIGLIGIFMLGLFTTLCSILRCLQINRIQNGDGNSTMLVLWGVIEFNIGNMVSSLPFLTPVFHRRAREYRSKFSGYGSEGGSRHHRGRGGQIYKLSALSRVEDPSSGTLGKGASTSAYITAGPDNTEHSASGSQEDILKRDGDIVNHPSNVIVKSVTYSVRVDDETARDTKESG
;
A
#
# COMPACT_ATOMS: atom_id res chain seq x y z
N MET A 1 21.89 17.14 35.33
CA MET A 1 22.65 16.68 34.16
C MET A 1 21.97 17.23 32.92
N THR A 2 22.70 17.92 32.05
CA THR A 2 22.20 18.43 30.77
C THR A 2 22.06 17.29 29.76
N TRP A 3 21.13 17.42 28.79
CA TRP A 3 20.97 16.40 27.73
C TRP A 3 22.18 16.40 26.78
N ILE A 4 22.69 17.59 26.48
CA ILE A 4 23.86 17.79 25.65
C ILE A 4 25.12 17.53 26.48
N VAL A 5 25.90 16.53 26.07
CA VAL A 5 27.19 16.20 26.67
C VAL A 5 28.09 17.44 26.60
N ASN A 6 28.82 17.78 27.65
CA ASN A 6 29.67 18.99 27.70
C ASN A 6 28.94 20.32 27.44
N GLY A 7 27.60 20.36 27.51
CA GLY A 7 26.80 21.58 27.36
C GLY A 7 26.43 22.20 28.71
N THR A 8 26.36 23.54 28.76
CA THR A 8 25.84 24.28 29.92
C THR A 8 24.31 24.24 29.96
N PRO A 9 23.66 24.51 31.11
CA PRO A 9 22.20 24.54 31.20
C PRO A 9 21.54 25.53 30.22
N GLU A 10 22.18 26.65 29.92
CA GLU A 10 21.70 27.66 28.97
C GLU A 10 21.70 27.13 27.54
N VAL A 11 22.78 26.44 27.15
CA VAL A 11 22.90 25.77 25.84
C VAL A 11 21.87 24.66 25.70
N ASP A 12 21.59 23.92 26.77
CA ASP A 12 20.57 22.86 26.78
C ASP A 12 19.15 23.44 26.56
N ALA A 13 18.88 24.63 27.10
CA ALA A 13 17.60 25.33 26.94
C ALA A 13 17.37 25.85 25.51
N GLU A 14 18.42 26.27 24.81
CA GLU A 14 18.33 26.74 23.41
C GLU A 14 18.20 25.59 22.39
N SER A 15 18.57 24.38 22.78
CA SER A 15 18.61 23.24 21.88
C SER A 15 17.23 22.69 21.52
N ASN A 16 17.00 22.46 20.22
CA ASN A 16 15.78 21.84 19.70
C ASN A 16 15.77 20.30 19.80
N TYR A 17 16.57 19.71 20.69
CA TYR A 17 16.72 18.25 20.81
C TYR A 17 15.38 17.55 21.12
N LYS A 18 14.53 18.15 21.97
CA LYS A 18 13.23 17.58 22.35
C LYS A 18 12.35 17.33 21.13
N THR A 19 12.27 18.31 20.23
CA THR A 19 11.51 18.20 18.97
C THR A 19 12.07 17.09 18.09
N ILE A 20 13.38 16.99 17.93
CA ILE A 20 14.02 15.94 17.12
C ILE A 20 13.71 14.56 17.71
N VAL A 21 13.90 14.38 19.01
CA VAL A 21 13.68 13.09 19.68
C VAL A 21 12.22 12.66 19.58
N VAL A 22 11.27 13.55 19.88
CA VAL A 22 9.83 13.24 19.81
C VAL A 22 9.41 12.89 18.38
N VAL A 23 9.79 13.72 17.40
CA VAL A 23 9.44 13.47 15.98
C VAL A 23 10.05 12.17 15.48
N SER A 24 11.33 11.91 15.77
CA SER A 24 12.01 10.67 15.37
C SER A 24 11.35 9.44 15.99
N LEU A 25 11.05 9.45 17.29
CA LEU A 25 10.42 8.31 17.96
C LEU A 25 9.01 8.05 17.46
N VAL A 26 8.15 9.08 17.44
CA VAL A 26 6.75 8.93 17.04
C VAL A 26 6.65 8.44 15.60
N LEU A 27 7.35 9.09 14.67
CA LEU A 27 7.30 8.69 13.26
C LEU A 27 7.90 7.30 13.03
N CYS A 28 8.97 6.95 13.74
CA CYS A 28 9.58 5.62 13.63
C CYS A 28 8.65 4.52 14.14
N ILE A 29 7.96 4.73 15.27
CA ILE A 29 6.97 3.79 15.81
C ILE A 29 5.81 3.63 14.82
N LEU A 30 5.28 4.73 14.28
CA LEU A 30 4.19 4.68 13.31
C LEU A 30 4.61 4.00 11.99
N ALA A 31 5.80 4.31 11.47
CA ALA A 31 6.34 3.67 10.28
C ALA A 31 6.55 2.16 10.47
N THR A 32 7.09 1.77 11.63
CA THR A 32 7.28 0.36 11.97
C THR A 32 5.93 -0.35 12.10
N GLY A 33 4.99 0.21 12.87
CA GLY A 33 3.67 -0.39 13.06
C GLY A 33 2.88 -0.55 11.76
N THR A 34 2.90 0.47 10.88
CA THR A 34 2.23 0.40 9.56
C THR A 34 2.88 -0.63 8.63
N SER A 35 4.21 -0.74 8.63
CA SER A 35 4.93 -1.75 7.84
C SER A 35 4.71 -3.16 8.36
N THR A 36 4.74 -3.38 9.68
CA THR A 36 4.41 -4.66 10.30
C THR A 36 2.98 -5.08 9.98
N LEU A 37 2.03 -4.14 10.03
CA LEU A 37 0.65 -4.40 9.63
C LEU A 37 0.55 -4.80 8.15
N ARG A 38 1.30 -4.13 7.25
CA ARG A 38 1.38 -4.52 5.83
C ARG A 38 1.89 -5.95 5.70
N VAL A 39 3.01 -6.30 6.33
CA VAL A 39 3.59 -7.64 6.26
C VAL A 39 2.61 -8.70 6.79
N TRP A 40 1.96 -8.42 7.92
CA TRP A 40 0.96 -9.31 8.51
C TRP A 40 -0.23 -9.55 7.57
N VAL A 41 -0.81 -8.47 7.01
CA VAL A 41 -1.91 -8.57 6.03
C VAL A 41 -1.48 -9.37 4.80
N ARG A 42 -0.29 -9.11 4.28
CA ARG A 42 0.25 -9.74 3.07
C ARG A 42 0.51 -11.22 3.28
N ALA A 43 1.14 -11.59 4.39
CA ALA A 43 1.42 -12.97 4.77
C ALA A 43 0.12 -13.79 4.88
N ARG A 44 -0.97 -13.21 5.38
CA ARG A 44 -2.26 -13.89 5.55
C ARG A 44 -3.10 -14.01 4.28
N VAL A 45 -3.01 -13.06 3.34
CA VAL A 45 -3.94 -12.97 2.20
C VAL A 45 -3.33 -13.42 0.88
N ARG A 46 -2.06 -13.09 0.60
CA ARG A 46 -1.48 -13.25 -0.76
C ARG A 46 -0.01 -13.72 -0.81
N GLY A 47 0.59 -14.00 0.35
CA GLY A 47 2.00 -14.33 0.46
C GLY A 47 2.93 -13.11 0.39
N MET A 48 4.08 -13.25 1.04
CA MET A 48 5.16 -12.28 0.99
C MET A 48 5.81 -12.25 -0.39
N ALA A 49 6.33 -11.10 -0.77
CA ALA A 49 7.00 -11.00 -2.04
C ALA A 49 7.98 -9.80 -2.08
N ALA A 50 8.64 -9.60 -3.22
CA ALA A 50 9.77 -8.65 -3.33
C ALA A 50 9.51 -7.22 -2.81
N ASP A 51 8.33 -6.63 -3.04
CA ASP A 51 8.00 -5.29 -2.51
C ASP A 51 7.93 -5.25 -0.98
N ASP A 52 7.46 -6.33 -0.34
CA ASP A 52 7.38 -6.43 1.12
C ASP A 52 8.77 -6.51 1.74
N TRP A 53 9.68 -7.29 1.14
CA TRP A 53 11.06 -7.38 1.59
C TRP A 53 11.79 -6.04 1.48
N MET A 54 11.58 -5.30 0.39
CA MET A 54 12.14 -3.96 0.24
C MET A 54 11.54 -2.96 1.24
N ALA A 55 10.26 -3.10 1.59
CA ALA A 55 9.63 -2.28 2.63
C ALA A 55 10.21 -2.58 4.03
N VAL A 56 10.40 -3.87 4.37
CA VAL A 56 11.03 -4.29 5.63
C VAL A 56 12.46 -3.75 5.71
N LEU A 57 13.24 -3.91 4.64
CA LEU A 57 14.59 -3.39 4.57
C LEU A 57 14.62 -1.87 4.76
N SER A 58 13.70 -1.14 4.13
CA SER A 58 13.62 0.31 4.27
C SER A 58 13.29 0.75 5.70
N VAL A 59 12.39 0.05 6.39
CA VAL A 59 12.07 0.34 7.81
C VAL A 59 13.25 0.05 8.73
N ILE A 60 14.01 -1.01 8.50
CA ILE A 60 15.24 -1.28 9.27
C ILE A 60 16.20 -0.10 9.17
N PHE A 61 16.45 0.41 7.95
CA PHE A 61 17.28 1.59 7.75
C PHE A 61 16.67 2.86 8.37
N ALA A 62 15.34 3.01 8.34
CA ALA A 62 14.66 4.15 8.98
C ALA A 62 14.80 4.13 10.52
N ILE A 63 14.75 2.94 11.14
CA ILE A 63 15.00 2.74 12.57
C ILE A 63 16.45 3.12 12.89
N ILE A 64 17.42 2.57 12.15
CA ILE A 64 18.84 2.87 12.34
C ILE A 64 19.10 4.38 12.20
N TYR A 65 18.56 5.01 11.15
CA TYR A 65 18.70 6.44 10.94
C TYR A 65 18.09 7.26 12.08
N SER A 66 16.88 6.90 12.54
CA SER A 66 16.21 7.60 13.64
C SER A 66 17.01 7.48 14.95
N ILE A 67 17.59 6.32 15.25
CA ILE A 67 18.48 6.11 16.39
C ILE A 67 19.72 6.99 16.26
N ILE A 68 20.37 7.01 15.09
CA ILE A 68 21.54 7.85 14.83
C ILE A 68 21.20 9.33 15.06
N CYS A 69 20.06 9.82 14.55
CA CYS A 69 19.62 11.20 14.77
C CYS A 69 19.42 11.51 16.26
N ILE A 70 18.77 10.62 17.01
CA ILE A 70 18.55 10.78 18.46
C ILE A 70 19.91 10.83 19.19
N VAL A 71 20.84 9.93 18.87
CA VAL A 71 22.18 9.93 19.46
C VAL A 71 22.93 11.22 19.12
N GLN A 72 22.81 11.72 17.88
CA GLN A 72 23.46 12.94 17.43
C GLN A 72 22.98 14.19 18.21
N THR A 73 21.74 14.19 18.75
CA THR A 73 21.25 15.30 19.58
C THR A 73 22.06 15.50 20.86
N LYS A 74 22.59 14.41 21.45
CA LYS A 74 23.44 14.49 22.65
C LYS A 74 24.77 15.21 22.39
N TYR A 75 25.18 15.32 21.13
CA TYR A 75 26.46 15.90 20.74
C TYR A 75 26.31 17.23 19.99
N GLY A 76 25.11 17.83 19.98
CA GLY A 76 24.89 19.18 19.44
C GLY A 76 23.95 19.29 18.23
N LEU A 77 23.29 18.20 17.80
CA LEU A 77 22.18 18.34 16.85
C LEU A 77 20.97 18.97 17.57
N GLY A 78 20.41 20.04 17.00
CA GLY A 78 19.41 20.88 17.68
C GLY A 78 19.90 22.31 17.93
N LEU A 79 21.22 22.51 17.85
CA LEU A 79 21.89 23.79 18.10
C LEU A 79 22.44 24.44 16.81
N PRO A 80 22.45 25.78 16.74
CA PRO A 80 23.29 26.55 15.83
C PRO A 80 24.76 26.15 15.95
N LEU A 81 25.54 26.29 14.87
CA LEU A 81 26.93 25.81 14.83
C LEU A 81 27.79 26.46 15.93
N LYS A 82 27.58 27.76 16.21
CA LYS A 82 28.34 28.55 17.17
C LYS A 82 28.16 28.12 18.63
N LEU A 83 27.06 27.44 18.95
CA LEU A 83 26.71 27.05 20.32
C LEU A 83 27.04 25.59 20.63
N ARG A 84 27.61 24.87 19.67
CA ARG A 84 27.98 23.47 19.87
C ARG A 84 29.27 23.39 20.68
N PRO A 85 29.31 22.59 21.76
CA PRO A 85 30.55 22.36 22.49
C PRO A 85 31.64 21.79 21.58
N GLU A 86 32.80 22.43 21.52
CA GLU A 86 33.91 22.01 20.66
C GLU A 86 34.40 20.59 21.00
N ALA A 87 34.36 20.22 22.28
CA ALA A 87 34.70 18.87 22.76
C ALA A 87 33.86 17.77 22.10
N ASN A 88 32.65 18.09 21.61
CA ASN A 88 31.77 17.13 20.94
C ASN A 88 31.98 17.04 19.43
N LEU A 89 32.79 17.92 18.84
CA LEU A 89 32.90 18.08 17.38
C LEU A 89 33.23 16.76 16.68
N VAL A 90 34.21 16.02 17.19
CA VAL A 90 34.64 14.73 16.60
C VAL A 90 33.51 13.69 16.70
N THR A 91 32.91 13.55 17.88
CA THR A 91 31.82 12.57 18.09
C THR A 91 30.58 12.92 17.27
N TYR A 92 30.19 14.20 17.23
CA TYR A 92 29.12 14.70 16.37
C TYR A 92 29.37 14.35 14.90
N THR A 93 30.59 14.62 14.41
CA THR A 93 30.94 14.40 13.01
C THR A 93 30.99 12.91 12.67
N ARG A 94 31.46 12.06 13.60
CA ARG A 94 31.46 10.60 13.45
C ARG A 94 30.05 10.01 13.38
N VAL A 95 29.14 10.46 14.25
CA VAL A 95 27.72 10.04 14.22
C VAL A 95 27.05 10.53 12.92
N ASN A 96 27.34 11.77 12.51
CA ASN A 96 26.86 12.35 11.25
C ASN A 96 27.35 11.56 10.02
N PHE A 97 28.63 11.16 10.01
CA PHE A 97 29.23 10.35 8.95
C PHE A 97 28.53 9.00 8.80
N ALA A 98 28.18 8.34 9.91
CA ALA A 98 27.41 7.09 9.88
C ALA A 98 25.97 7.30 9.36
N GLY A 99 25.32 8.41 9.75
CA GLY A 99 23.92 8.66 9.41
C GLY A 99 23.66 9.00 7.95
N ARG A 100 24.54 9.79 7.30
CA ARG A 100 24.32 10.28 5.92
C ARG A 100 24.17 9.14 4.89
N PRO A 101 25.06 8.14 4.84
CA PRO A 101 24.93 7.00 3.92
C PRO A 101 23.68 6.14 4.22
N ILE A 102 23.38 5.90 5.50
CA ILE A 102 22.21 5.10 5.93
C ILE A 102 20.91 5.73 5.43
N TYR A 103 20.75 7.04 5.61
CA TYR A 103 19.61 7.78 5.05
C TYR A 103 19.56 7.66 3.53
N GLN A 104 20.69 7.91 2.85
CA GLN A 104 20.74 7.99 1.40
C GLN A 104 20.35 6.66 0.75
N ILE A 105 20.91 5.54 1.19
CA ILE A 105 20.55 4.22 0.64
C ILE A 105 19.18 3.77 1.15
N GLY A 106 18.83 4.06 2.40
CA GLY A 106 17.59 3.64 3.04
C GLY A 106 16.33 4.17 2.35
N ILE A 107 16.36 5.44 1.93
CA ILE A 107 15.28 6.07 1.16
C ILE A 107 15.04 5.36 -0.18
N SER A 108 16.09 4.87 -0.82
CA SER A 108 15.96 4.17 -2.10
C SER A 108 15.06 2.93 -1.96
N PHE A 109 15.10 2.23 -0.82
CA PHE A 109 14.38 0.98 -0.63
C PHE A 109 12.85 1.15 -0.58
N PHE A 110 12.30 2.18 0.10
CA PHE A 110 10.85 2.38 0.06
C PHE A 110 10.38 2.83 -1.33
N LYS A 111 11.20 3.63 -2.05
CA LYS A 111 10.91 4.05 -3.43
C LYS A 111 10.90 2.83 -4.36
N ILE A 112 11.84 1.91 -4.20
CA ILE A 112 11.89 0.66 -4.96
C ILE A 112 10.72 -0.25 -4.58
N SER A 113 10.38 -0.39 -3.29
CA SER A 113 9.18 -1.12 -2.84
C SER A 113 7.92 -0.60 -3.55
N LEU A 114 7.79 0.72 -3.66
CA LEU A 114 6.69 1.38 -4.34
C LEU A 114 6.67 1.10 -5.86
N LEU A 115 7.82 1.16 -6.52
CA LEU A 115 7.95 0.83 -7.94
C LEU A 115 7.65 -0.65 -8.23
N ILE A 116 8.07 -1.58 -7.36
CA ILE A 116 7.70 -3.00 -7.49
C ILE A 116 6.19 -3.18 -7.27
N SER A 117 5.60 -2.41 -6.36
CA SER A 117 4.15 -2.37 -6.12
C SER A 117 3.40 -1.97 -7.40
N TYR A 118 3.91 -0.98 -8.15
CA TYR A 118 3.36 -0.59 -9.45
C TYR A 118 3.38 -1.72 -10.48
N LEU A 119 4.49 -2.45 -10.62
CA LEU A 119 4.59 -3.58 -11.56
C LEU A 119 3.50 -4.63 -11.31
N ARG A 120 3.09 -4.79 -10.05
CA ARG A 120 2.09 -5.78 -9.64
C ARG A 120 0.67 -5.33 -9.88
N LEU A 121 0.37 -4.07 -9.61
CA LEU A 121 -0.95 -3.50 -9.88
C LEU A 121 -1.36 -3.70 -11.35
N PHE A 122 -0.37 -3.72 -12.26
CA PHE A 122 -0.57 -3.89 -13.70
C PHE A 122 -0.08 -5.24 -14.25
N LYS A 123 0.14 -6.26 -13.41
CA LYS A 123 0.62 -7.59 -13.85
C LYS A 123 -0.30 -8.25 -14.89
N GLY A 124 -1.60 -7.91 -14.88
CA GLY A 124 -2.60 -8.43 -15.81
C GLY A 124 -2.81 -7.60 -17.08
N THR A 125 -2.02 -6.54 -17.33
CA THR A 125 -2.16 -5.69 -18.53
C THR A 125 -0.95 -5.88 -19.44
N ASN A 126 -1.15 -6.06 -20.75
CA ASN A 126 -0.08 -6.26 -21.75
C ASN A 126 0.71 -4.98 -22.08
N LYS A 127 0.94 -4.10 -21.10
CA LYS A 127 1.68 -2.83 -21.26
C LYS A 127 3.18 -3.07 -21.08
N LYS A 128 3.82 -3.71 -22.06
CA LYS A 128 5.27 -4.01 -22.05
C LYS A 128 6.13 -2.75 -21.83
N LEU A 129 5.76 -1.63 -22.47
CA LEU A 129 6.46 -0.35 -22.32
C LEU A 129 6.45 0.15 -20.87
N TYR A 130 5.29 0.13 -20.21
CA TYR A 130 5.16 0.53 -18.81
C TYR A 130 6.08 -0.28 -17.89
N ARG A 131 6.12 -1.60 -18.07
CA ARG A 131 7.00 -2.48 -17.26
C ARG A 131 8.47 -2.13 -17.46
N LYS A 132 8.90 -1.86 -18.70
CA LYS A 132 10.27 -1.42 -19.01
C LYS A 132 10.58 -0.08 -18.33
N THR A 133 9.67 0.89 -18.39
CA THR A 133 9.84 2.20 -17.73
C THR A 133 9.99 2.06 -16.21
N VAL A 134 9.18 1.22 -15.57
CA VAL A 134 9.28 1.01 -14.11
C VAL A 134 10.60 0.34 -13.73
N TRP A 135 11.06 -0.67 -14.48
CA TRP A 135 12.38 -1.28 -14.24
C TRP A 135 13.53 -0.29 -14.45
N ALA A 136 13.48 0.52 -15.50
CA ALA A 136 14.46 1.59 -15.71
C ALA A 136 14.48 2.58 -14.54
N ALA A 137 13.30 2.93 -14.01
CA ALA A 137 13.20 3.80 -12.83
C ALA A 137 13.76 3.13 -11.57
N ILE A 138 13.54 1.83 -11.35
CA ILE A 138 14.14 1.09 -10.23
C ILE A 138 15.67 1.18 -10.30
N ILE A 139 16.25 0.93 -11.48
CA ILE A 139 17.69 0.98 -11.71
C ILE A 139 18.21 2.40 -11.45
N PHE A 140 17.55 3.43 -12.01
CA PHE A 140 17.93 4.83 -11.80
C PHE A 140 17.88 5.22 -10.32
N VAL A 141 16.81 4.88 -9.61
CA VAL A 141 16.65 5.16 -8.18
C VAL A 141 17.76 4.49 -7.38
N PHE A 142 17.99 3.20 -7.60
CA PHE A 142 18.99 2.44 -6.85
C PHE A 142 20.41 2.94 -7.13
N LEU A 143 20.82 3.01 -8.39
CA LEU A 143 22.17 3.45 -8.77
C LEU A 143 22.43 4.90 -8.40
N GLY A 144 21.43 5.78 -8.54
CA GLY A 144 21.55 7.18 -8.14
C GLY A 144 21.80 7.35 -6.64
N HIS A 145 21.03 6.65 -5.80
CA HIS A 145 21.23 6.72 -4.34
C HIS A 145 22.48 5.96 -3.90
N LEU A 146 22.82 4.83 -4.54
CA LEU A 146 24.04 4.10 -4.27
C LEU A 146 25.28 4.95 -4.62
N GLY A 147 25.30 5.61 -5.77
CA GLY A 147 26.36 6.54 -6.16
C GLY A 147 26.51 7.69 -5.17
N CYS A 148 25.40 8.31 -4.74
CA CYS A 148 25.43 9.33 -3.69
C CYS A 148 25.94 8.79 -2.35
N THR A 149 25.57 7.56 -1.99
CA THR A 149 26.01 6.88 -0.76
C THR A 149 27.52 6.65 -0.78
N LEU A 150 28.06 6.15 -1.90
CA LEU A 150 29.51 5.96 -2.08
C LEU A 150 30.23 7.30 -2.06
N ALA A 151 29.69 8.33 -2.73
CA ALA A 151 30.26 9.68 -2.70
C ALA A 151 30.27 10.29 -1.29
N LEU A 152 29.27 9.97 -0.44
CA LEU A 152 29.24 10.39 0.96
C LEU A 152 30.32 9.68 1.81
N ILE A 153 30.54 8.38 1.57
CA ILE A 153 31.55 7.57 2.27
C ILE A 153 32.96 8.03 1.86
N PHE A 154 33.20 8.22 0.57
CA PHE A 154 34.50 8.59 0.00
C PHE A 154 34.65 10.10 -0.25
N ALA A 155 33.90 10.94 0.48
CA ALA A 155 33.87 12.38 0.27
C ALA A 155 35.20 13.09 0.59
N CYS A 156 36.10 12.44 1.32
CA CYS A 156 37.36 13.02 1.78
C CYS A 156 38.55 12.12 1.47
N THR A 157 39.72 12.74 1.29
CA THR A 157 41.01 12.09 1.15
C THR A 157 41.96 12.64 2.21
N PRO A 158 42.36 11.84 3.22
CA PRO A 158 41.91 10.46 3.49
C PRO A 158 40.46 10.39 4.02
N VAL A 159 39.82 9.22 3.89
CA VAL A 159 38.39 9.00 4.25
C VAL A 159 38.11 9.34 5.72
N ASP A 160 39.07 9.08 6.60
CA ASP A 160 38.90 9.31 8.02
C ASP A 160 38.85 10.79 8.43
N LYS A 161 39.28 11.70 7.56
CA LYS A 161 38.97 13.13 7.70
C LYS A 161 37.46 13.41 7.72
N SER A 162 36.65 12.57 7.07
CA SER A 162 35.19 12.75 7.01
C SER A 162 34.49 12.55 8.37
N TRP A 163 35.08 11.73 9.26
CA TRP A 163 34.57 11.50 10.61
C TRP A 163 35.47 12.05 11.72
N ASN A 164 36.68 12.51 11.39
CA ASN A 164 37.57 13.26 12.26
C ASN A 164 38.00 14.58 11.58
N PRO A 165 37.26 15.68 11.80
CA PRO A 165 37.49 16.93 11.09
C PRO A 165 38.83 17.60 11.45
N LEU A 166 39.46 17.20 12.56
CA LEU A 166 40.77 17.70 12.99
C LEU A 166 41.92 17.11 12.17
N LYS A 167 41.69 16.04 11.41
CA LYS A 167 42.71 15.42 10.58
C LYS A 167 43.00 16.24 9.33
N GLU A 168 44.26 16.29 8.92
CA GLU A 168 44.67 16.90 7.66
C GLU A 168 44.12 16.14 6.44
N GLY A 169 44.01 16.84 5.31
CA GLY A 169 43.49 16.31 4.05
C GLY A 169 42.47 17.22 3.38
N LYS A 170 41.82 16.74 2.33
CA LYS A 170 40.86 17.50 1.52
C LYS A 170 39.53 16.77 1.44
N CYS A 171 38.43 17.52 1.41
CA CYS A 171 37.09 16.98 1.24
C CYS A 171 36.38 17.70 0.09
N LEU A 172 35.38 17.04 -0.50
CA LEU A 172 34.46 17.68 -1.44
C LEU A 172 33.77 18.87 -0.78
N ALA A 173 33.50 19.92 -1.56
CA ALA A 173 32.79 21.10 -1.09
C ALA A 173 31.38 20.71 -0.59
N PRO A 174 31.04 20.91 0.70
CA PRO A 174 29.81 20.40 1.27
C PRO A 174 28.56 20.89 0.55
N GLY A 175 28.46 22.18 0.25
CA GLY A 175 27.30 22.78 -0.42
C GLY A 175 26.95 22.14 -1.75
N PRO A 176 27.83 22.27 -2.77
CA PRO A 176 27.60 21.66 -4.07
C PRO A 176 27.30 20.16 -3.99
N SER A 177 28.01 19.44 -3.12
CA SER A 177 27.82 18.00 -2.93
C SER A 177 26.43 17.67 -2.38
N PHE A 178 26.02 18.33 -1.29
CA PHE A 178 24.69 18.12 -0.70
C PHE A 178 23.56 18.55 -1.62
N THR A 179 23.75 19.62 -2.40
CA THR A 179 22.79 20.05 -3.42
C THR A 179 22.65 19.00 -4.50
N ALA A 180 23.76 18.44 -4.99
CA ALA A 180 23.72 17.34 -5.97
C ALA A 180 22.97 16.10 -5.43
N TYR A 181 23.25 15.69 -4.20
CA TYR A 181 22.54 14.55 -3.57
C TYR A 181 21.04 14.84 -3.41
N SER A 182 20.67 16.08 -3.07
CA SER A 182 19.28 16.50 -2.95
C SER A 182 18.58 16.48 -4.30
N ILE A 183 19.24 16.94 -5.38
CA ILE A 183 18.72 16.88 -6.75
C ILE A 183 18.40 15.43 -7.15
N VAL A 184 19.32 14.48 -6.91
CA VAL A 184 19.07 13.06 -7.20
C VAL A 184 17.85 12.53 -6.42
N THR A 185 17.72 12.92 -5.15
CA THR A 185 16.61 12.51 -4.29
C THR A 185 15.28 13.12 -4.75
N ILE A 186 15.27 14.38 -5.18
CA ILE A 186 14.11 15.06 -5.77
C ILE A 186 13.71 14.41 -7.10
N LEU A 187 14.65 14.25 -8.03
CA LEU A 187 14.40 13.65 -9.35
C LEU A 187 13.83 12.24 -9.22
N SER A 188 14.40 11.43 -8.32
CA SER A 188 13.87 10.10 -8.03
C SER A 188 12.43 10.14 -7.49
N GLY A 189 12.09 11.13 -6.66
CA GLY A 189 10.73 11.35 -6.16
C GLY A 189 9.75 11.69 -7.28
N ILE A 190 10.14 12.63 -8.15
CA ILE A 190 9.33 13.03 -9.32
C ILE A 190 9.08 11.84 -10.24
N ILE A 191 10.11 11.08 -10.60
CA ILE A 191 9.98 9.89 -11.47
C ILE A 191 8.99 8.89 -10.86
N VAL A 192 9.13 8.59 -9.57
CA VAL A 192 8.26 7.66 -8.85
C VAL A 192 6.81 8.17 -8.80
N ALA A 193 6.60 9.48 -8.67
CA ALA A 193 5.28 10.11 -8.65
C ALA A 193 4.60 10.12 -10.03
N LEU A 194 5.36 10.34 -11.11
CA LEU A 194 4.82 10.52 -12.46
C LEU A 194 4.45 9.19 -13.13
N ILE A 195 5.18 8.11 -12.86
CA ILE A 195 4.97 6.78 -13.47
C ILE A 195 3.50 6.29 -13.47
N PRO A 196 2.70 6.38 -12.40
CA PRO A 196 1.32 5.88 -12.40
C PRO A 196 0.34 6.76 -13.19
N ILE A 197 0.65 8.03 -13.47
CA ILE A 197 -0.31 9.00 -14.05
C ILE A 197 -0.81 8.60 -15.45
N PRO A 198 0.05 8.24 -16.43
CA PRO A 198 -0.43 7.91 -17.77
C PRO A 198 -1.32 6.67 -17.78
N VAL A 199 -1.13 5.76 -16.82
CA VAL A 199 -1.95 4.56 -16.68
C VAL A 199 -3.30 4.88 -16.05
N LEU A 200 -3.34 5.84 -15.13
CA LEU A 200 -4.56 6.35 -14.50
C LEU A 200 -5.51 7.02 -15.50
N VAL A 201 -4.97 7.82 -16.42
CA VAL A 201 -5.79 8.58 -17.39
C VAL A 201 -6.42 7.68 -18.46
N LYS A 202 -5.73 6.60 -18.85
CA LYS A 202 -6.10 5.78 -20.03
C LYS A 202 -6.89 4.50 -19.72
N LEU A 203 -7.22 4.20 -18.45
CA LEU A 203 -7.81 2.90 -18.10
C LEU A 203 -9.02 3.06 -17.17
N SER A 204 -10.13 2.41 -17.53
CA SER A 204 -11.34 2.25 -16.70
C SER A 204 -11.05 1.32 -15.52
N ILE A 205 -10.39 1.87 -14.50
CA ILE A 205 -9.92 1.12 -13.33
C ILE A 205 -11.05 1.00 -12.30
N SER A 206 -11.21 -0.19 -11.71
CA SER A 206 -12.15 -0.41 -10.60
C SER A 206 -11.86 0.51 -9.40
N ARG A 207 -12.91 0.99 -8.72
CA ARG A 207 -12.82 2.00 -7.65
C ARG A 207 -11.74 1.68 -6.59
N ASN A 208 -11.58 0.42 -6.23
CA ASN A 208 -10.59 -0.04 -5.25
C ASN A 208 -9.14 0.15 -5.74
N ARG A 209 -8.86 -0.11 -7.02
CA ARG A 209 -7.53 0.10 -7.62
C ARG A 209 -7.24 1.59 -7.80
N LYS A 210 -8.28 2.39 -8.10
CA LYS A 210 -8.18 3.85 -8.22
C LYS A 210 -7.75 4.50 -6.89
N ILE A 211 -8.34 4.11 -5.76
CA ILE A 211 -7.98 4.63 -4.43
C ILE A 211 -6.52 4.31 -4.09
N GLY A 212 -6.08 3.06 -4.32
CA GLY A 212 -4.68 2.68 -4.08
C GLY A 212 -3.69 3.50 -4.90
N LEU A 213 -4.01 3.77 -6.17
CA LEU A 213 -3.16 4.59 -7.04
C LEU A 213 -3.14 6.07 -6.61
N ILE A 214 -4.25 6.64 -6.15
CA ILE A 214 -4.28 8.01 -5.61
C ILE A 214 -3.39 8.11 -4.37
N GLY A 215 -3.48 7.17 -3.44
CA GLY A 215 -2.64 7.15 -2.23
C GLY A 215 -1.15 7.11 -2.57
N ILE A 216 -0.79 6.34 -3.61
CA ILE A 216 0.59 6.28 -4.06
C ILE A 216 1.04 7.56 -4.78
N PHE A 217 0.17 8.16 -5.60
CA PHE A 217 0.49 9.43 -6.25
C PHE A 217 0.77 10.53 -5.21
N MET A 218 -0.08 10.62 -4.18
CA MET A 218 0.11 11.55 -3.07
C MET A 218 1.41 11.29 -2.29
N LEU A 219 1.82 10.03 -2.14
CA LEU A 219 3.12 9.67 -1.55
C LEU A 219 4.30 10.25 -2.33
N GLY A 220 4.27 10.08 -3.66
CA GLY A 220 5.33 10.59 -4.54
C GLY A 220 5.45 12.11 -4.44
N LEU A 221 4.33 12.82 -4.44
CA LEU A 221 4.31 14.28 -4.27
C LEU A 221 4.80 14.70 -2.89
N PHE A 222 4.32 14.06 -1.82
CA PHE A 222 4.70 14.39 -0.45
C PHE A 222 6.19 14.20 -0.19
N THR A 223 6.75 13.06 -0.62
CA THR A 223 8.20 12.80 -0.45
C THR A 223 9.05 13.76 -1.27
N THR A 224 8.62 14.09 -2.49
CA THR A 224 9.29 15.12 -3.31
C THR A 224 9.26 16.48 -2.63
N LEU A 225 8.14 16.87 -2.03
CA LEU A 225 8.03 18.13 -1.27
C LEU A 225 9.01 18.14 -0.08
N CYS A 226 9.08 17.06 0.70
CA CYS A 226 10.02 16.97 1.83
C CYS A 226 11.48 17.09 1.35
N SER A 227 11.83 16.43 0.26
CA SER A 227 13.13 16.53 -0.40
C SER A 227 13.47 17.98 -0.82
N ILE A 228 12.50 18.73 -1.37
CA ILE A 228 12.68 20.15 -1.74
C ILE A 228 12.91 20.99 -0.47
N LEU A 229 12.07 20.84 0.54
CA LEU A 229 12.18 21.58 1.80
C LEU A 229 13.52 21.32 2.50
N ARG A 230 14.01 20.08 2.43
CA ARG A 230 15.35 19.69 2.87
C ARG A 230 16.45 20.37 2.07
N CYS A 231 16.34 20.41 0.74
CA CYS A 231 17.30 21.08 -0.13
C CYS A 231 17.44 22.58 0.20
N LEU A 232 16.33 23.27 0.50
CA LEU A 232 16.34 24.68 0.88
C LEU A 232 17.13 24.95 2.18
N GLN A 233 17.21 23.96 3.09
CA GLN A 233 17.98 24.10 4.33
C GLN A 233 19.50 24.09 4.09
N ILE A 234 19.99 23.62 2.93
CA ILE A 234 21.42 23.64 2.61
C ILE A 234 21.92 25.09 2.56
N ASN A 235 21.14 26.00 1.97
CA ASN A 235 21.50 27.41 1.90
C ASN A 235 21.64 28.03 3.31
N ARG A 236 20.71 27.71 4.23
CA ARG A 236 20.79 28.15 5.63
C ARG A 236 22.03 27.61 6.35
N ILE A 237 22.43 26.37 6.09
CA ILE A 237 23.63 25.78 6.70
C ILE A 237 24.90 26.46 6.18
N GLN A 238 24.94 26.82 4.90
CA GLN A 238 26.13 27.42 4.30
C GLN A 238 26.27 28.92 4.57
N ASN A 239 25.17 29.66 4.51
CA ASN A 239 25.17 31.13 4.50
C ASN A 239 24.54 31.73 5.76
N GLY A 240 23.93 30.90 6.62
CA GLY A 240 23.21 31.33 7.83
C GLY A 240 23.88 30.89 9.13
N ASP A 241 23.08 30.38 10.05
CA ASP A 241 23.47 30.00 11.42
C ASP A 241 24.17 28.62 11.52
N GLY A 242 24.36 27.94 10.38
CA GLY A 242 24.91 26.59 10.33
C GLY A 242 24.00 25.53 10.97
N ASN A 243 22.74 25.87 11.26
CA ASN A 243 21.84 25.00 11.98
C ASN A 243 21.26 23.91 11.06
N SER A 244 21.67 22.67 11.31
CA SER A 244 21.25 21.49 10.54
C SER A 244 19.97 20.81 11.04
N THR A 245 19.32 21.36 12.08
CA THR A 245 18.14 20.76 12.74
C THR A 245 17.01 20.50 11.75
N MET A 246 16.61 21.51 10.96
CA MET A 246 15.52 21.36 10.00
C MET A 246 15.87 20.41 8.86
N LEU A 247 17.14 20.40 8.42
CA LEU A 247 17.60 19.46 7.39
C LEU A 247 17.44 18.00 7.85
N VAL A 248 17.76 17.72 9.12
CA VAL A 248 17.60 16.38 9.70
C VAL A 248 16.13 16.05 9.93
N LEU A 249 15.33 16.97 10.48
CA LEU A 249 13.90 16.76 10.69
C LEU A 249 13.18 16.42 9.38
N TRP A 250 13.40 17.20 8.31
CA TRP A 250 12.82 16.88 7.00
C TRP A 250 13.26 15.51 6.47
N GLY A 251 14.51 15.10 6.74
CA GLY A 251 14.99 13.76 6.38
C GLY A 251 14.28 12.65 7.16
N VAL A 252 14.09 12.82 8.48
CA VAL A 252 13.35 11.88 9.33
C VAL A 252 11.89 11.78 8.90
N ILE A 253 11.25 12.93 8.63
CA ILE A 253 9.87 13.04 8.16
C ILE A 253 9.72 12.33 6.82
N GLU A 254 10.55 12.68 5.84
CA GLU A 254 10.54 12.08 4.51
C GLU A 254 10.66 10.56 4.58
N PHE A 255 11.63 10.06 5.35
CA PHE A 255 11.96 8.66 5.36
C PHE A 255 10.88 7.83 6.07
N ASN A 256 10.39 8.27 7.22
CA ASN A 256 9.37 7.53 7.97
C ASN A 256 7.98 7.64 7.32
N ILE A 257 7.56 8.83 6.89
CA ILE A 257 6.27 8.99 6.21
C ILE A 257 6.30 8.31 4.83
N GLY A 258 7.45 8.33 4.13
CA GLY A 258 7.67 7.56 2.91
C GLY A 258 7.34 6.07 3.12
N ASN A 259 7.86 5.48 4.20
CA ASN A 259 7.57 4.09 4.59
C ASN A 259 6.09 3.87 4.93
N MET A 260 5.48 4.75 5.74
CA MET A 260 4.07 4.65 6.13
C MET A 260 3.14 4.67 4.90
N VAL A 261 3.27 5.70 4.07
CA VAL A 261 2.37 5.91 2.94
C VAL A 261 2.62 4.85 1.85
N SER A 262 3.84 4.31 1.72
CA SER A 262 4.12 3.21 0.79
C SER A 262 3.35 1.93 1.13
N SER A 263 2.96 1.79 2.40
CA SER A 263 2.25 0.62 2.94
C SER A 263 0.72 0.75 2.84
N LEU A 264 0.18 1.98 2.78
CA LEU A 264 -1.26 2.24 2.70
C LEU A 264 -2.01 1.51 1.57
N PRO A 265 -1.51 1.42 0.32
CA PRO A 265 -2.25 0.81 -0.78
C PRO A 265 -2.62 -0.65 -0.55
N PHE A 266 -1.84 -1.33 0.29
CA PHE A 266 -2.03 -2.73 0.65
C PHE A 266 -3.01 -2.93 1.79
N LEU A 267 -3.20 -1.90 2.62
CA LEU A 267 -4.10 -1.93 3.76
C LEU A 267 -5.54 -1.55 3.38
N THR A 268 -5.73 -0.68 2.38
CA THR A 268 -7.03 -0.22 1.87
C THR A 268 -8.07 -1.34 1.63
N PRO A 269 -7.77 -2.46 0.93
CA PRO A 269 -8.77 -3.51 0.70
C PRO A 269 -9.18 -4.25 1.98
N VAL A 270 -8.30 -4.36 2.98
CA VAL A 270 -8.61 -5.00 4.28
C VAL A 270 -9.51 -4.10 5.12
N PHE A 271 -9.22 -2.80 5.15
CA PHE A 271 -10.07 -1.83 5.83
C PHE A 271 -11.46 -1.75 5.22
N HIS A 272 -11.60 -1.80 3.89
CA HIS A 272 -12.92 -1.82 3.25
C HIS A 272 -13.71 -3.12 3.50
N ARG A 273 -13.04 -4.26 3.70
CA ARG A 273 -13.71 -5.52 4.04
C ARG A 273 -14.17 -5.49 5.50
N ARG A 274 -13.29 -5.14 6.43
CA ARG A 274 -13.64 -4.99 7.85
C ARG A 274 -14.67 -3.89 8.10
N ALA A 275 -14.55 -2.73 7.46
CA ALA A 275 -15.55 -1.66 7.61
C ALA A 275 -16.93 -2.08 7.11
N ARG A 276 -17.01 -2.94 6.07
CA ARG A 276 -18.28 -3.55 5.64
C ARG A 276 -18.81 -4.56 6.65
N GLU A 277 -17.96 -5.42 7.19
CA GLU A 277 -18.31 -6.39 8.24
C GLU A 277 -18.76 -5.69 9.55
N TYR A 278 -18.11 -4.60 9.95
CA TYR A 278 -18.51 -3.79 11.09
C TYR A 278 -19.81 -3.04 10.83
N ARG A 279 -19.99 -2.47 9.61
CA ARG A 279 -21.25 -1.81 9.23
C ARG A 279 -22.42 -2.78 9.13
N SER A 280 -22.21 -4.02 8.67
CA SER A 280 -23.25 -5.05 8.68
C SER A 280 -23.59 -5.52 10.10
N LYS A 281 -22.61 -5.55 11.01
CA LYS A 281 -22.85 -5.86 12.44
C LYS A 281 -23.59 -4.74 13.17
N PHE A 282 -23.29 -3.48 12.88
CA PHE A 282 -23.98 -2.33 13.49
C PHE A 282 -25.36 -2.06 12.86
N SER A 283 -25.53 -2.38 11.57
CA SER A 283 -26.84 -2.35 10.90
C SER A 283 -27.81 -3.44 11.40
N GLY A 284 -27.31 -4.47 12.09
CA GLY A 284 -28.14 -5.53 12.67
C GLY A 284 -28.69 -5.22 14.07
N TYR A 285 -28.30 -4.09 14.69
CA TYR A 285 -28.69 -3.73 16.06
C TYR A 285 -29.68 -2.56 16.13
N GLY A 286 -30.28 -2.17 15.01
CA GLY A 286 -31.15 -0.99 14.90
C GLY A 286 -32.51 -1.24 14.26
N SER A 287 -33.09 -2.44 14.40
CA SER A 287 -34.45 -2.72 13.92
C SER A 287 -35.18 -3.78 14.78
N GLU A 288 -35.23 -3.57 16.08
CA GLU A 288 -36.33 -4.09 16.90
C GLU A 288 -37.18 -2.88 17.33
N GLY A 289 -38.22 -2.60 16.55
CA GLY A 289 -39.12 -1.48 16.84
C GLY A 289 -40.02 -1.12 15.68
N GLY A 290 -41.11 -1.89 15.53
CA GLY A 290 -42.28 -1.45 14.74
C GLY A 290 -42.62 -2.33 13.54
N SER A 291 -43.11 -3.55 13.80
CA SER A 291 -43.92 -4.29 12.83
C SER A 291 -45.24 -3.54 12.58
N ARG A 292 -45.23 -2.52 11.72
CA ARG A 292 -46.45 -2.04 11.06
C ARG A 292 -46.67 -2.89 9.82
N HIS A 293 -47.66 -3.79 9.90
CA HIS A 293 -48.23 -4.47 8.76
C HIS A 293 -48.75 -3.43 7.75
N HIS A 294 -47.97 -3.13 6.71
CA HIS A 294 -48.52 -2.63 5.46
C HIS A 294 -48.76 -3.82 4.54
N ARG A 295 -50.05 -4.11 4.34
CA ARG A 295 -50.58 -5.07 3.38
C ARG A 295 -50.36 -4.50 1.97
N GLY A 296 -49.18 -4.75 1.41
CA GLY A 296 -48.78 -4.35 0.06
C GLY A 296 -48.46 -5.58 -0.79
N ARG A 297 -49.28 -5.81 -1.81
CA ARG A 297 -49.27 -6.91 -2.77
C ARG A 297 -47.95 -6.91 -3.56
N GLY A 298 -47.08 -7.89 -3.29
CA GLY A 298 -45.84 -8.13 -4.04
C GLY A 298 -45.24 -9.49 -3.64
N GLY A 299 -45.18 -10.43 -4.58
CA GLY A 299 -44.82 -11.82 -4.32
C GLY A 299 -43.41 -11.98 -3.76
N GLN A 300 -43.29 -12.66 -2.62
CA GLN A 300 -42.02 -13.13 -2.07
C GLN A 300 -41.77 -14.59 -2.49
N ILE A 301 -40.57 -14.85 -2.99
CA ILE A 301 -40.05 -16.17 -3.30
C ILE A 301 -39.50 -16.78 -2.00
N TYR A 302 -40.15 -17.83 -1.49
CA TYR A 302 -39.63 -18.61 -0.37
C TYR A 302 -38.68 -19.70 -0.90
N LYS A 303 -37.47 -19.78 -0.33
CA LYS A 303 -36.58 -20.94 -0.52
C LYS A 303 -37.09 -22.08 0.36
N LEU A 304 -37.77 -23.05 -0.26
CA LEU A 304 -38.30 -24.22 0.43
C LEU A 304 -37.21 -25.32 0.54
N SER A 305 -36.27 -25.16 1.47
CA SER A 305 -35.27 -26.21 1.78
C SER A 305 -35.54 -26.95 3.09
N ALA A 306 -36.79 -27.00 3.54
CA ALA A 306 -37.15 -27.58 4.85
C ALA A 306 -38.36 -28.53 4.82
N LEU A 307 -38.67 -29.13 3.67
CA LEU A 307 -39.66 -30.21 3.59
C LEU A 307 -39.08 -31.39 2.83
N SER A 308 -38.31 -32.21 3.52
CA SER A 308 -38.24 -33.63 3.20
C SER A 308 -37.89 -34.40 4.46
N ARG A 309 -38.92 -34.97 5.08
CA ARG A 309 -38.90 -36.22 5.85
C ARG A 309 -40.33 -36.60 6.16
N VAL A 310 -40.95 -37.30 5.22
CA VAL A 310 -41.99 -38.27 5.51
C VAL A 310 -41.46 -39.57 4.93
N GLU A 311 -40.87 -40.41 5.79
CA GLU A 311 -40.64 -41.81 5.48
C GLU A 311 -41.96 -42.53 5.74
N ASP A 312 -42.45 -43.29 4.74
CA ASP A 312 -43.42 -44.35 4.99
C ASP A 312 -42.88 -45.67 4.40
N PRO A 313 -42.92 -46.79 5.15
CA PRO A 313 -42.16 -47.98 4.83
C PRO A 313 -43.02 -49.05 4.16
N SER A 314 -42.87 -49.27 2.84
CA SER A 314 -43.21 -50.57 2.23
C SER A 314 -42.77 -50.68 0.77
N SER A 315 -42.07 -51.79 0.49
CA SER A 315 -41.90 -52.49 -0.80
C SER A 315 -41.18 -51.80 -1.97
N GLY A 316 -39.99 -52.33 -2.28
CA GLY A 316 -39.75 -52.97 -3.59
C GLY A 316 -39.17 -52.12 -4.73
N THR A 317 -37.91 -52.44 -5.07
CA THR A 317 -37.28 -52.41 -6.41
C THR A 317 -36.71 -51.10 -7.00
N LEU A 318 -35.44 -51.25 -7.40
CA LEU A 318 -34.55 -50.44 -8.25
C LEU A 318 -35.13 -49.27 -9.08
N GLY A 319 -34.46 -48.12 -8.96
CA GLY A 319 -34.42 -47.10 -10.01
C GLY A 319 -33.54 -45.90 -9.62
N LYS A 320 -32.39 -45.72 -10.28
CA LYS A 320 -31.55 -44.51 -10.18
C LYS A 320 -32.32 -43.31 -10.74
N GLY A 321 -32.91 -42.49 -9.87
CA GLY A 321 -33.62 -41.27 -10.25
C GLY A 321 -32.70 -40.05 -10.26
N ALA A 322 -32.61 -39.38 -11.42
CA ALA A 322 -32.05 -38.04 -11.54
C ALA A 322 -32.83 -37.07 -10.64
N SER A 323 -32.14 -36.23 -9.87
CA SER A 323 -32.77 -35.14 -9.12
C SER A 323 -33.13 -34.01 -10.08
N THR A 324 -34.32 -34.06 -10.66
CA THR A 324 -34.91 -32.96 -11.42
C THR A 324 -35.46 -31.93 -10.43
N SER A 325 -34.77 -30.80 -10.26
CA SER A 325 -35.33 -29.66 -9.50
C SER A 325 -36.32 -28.92 -10.41
N ALA A 326 -37.61 -29.25 -10.31
CA ALA A 326 -38.67 -28.52 -11.00
C ALA A 326 -38.96 -27.20 -10.26
N TYR A 327 -39.03 -26.09 -10.99
CA TYR A 327 -39.56 -24.82 -10.48
C TYR A 327 -40.97 -24.66 -11.04
N ILE A 328 -41.98 -24.61 -10.18
CA ILE A 328 -43.33 -24.22 -10.58
C ILE A 328 -43.49 -22.73 -10.26
N THR A 329 -43.55 -21.90 -11.29
CA THR A 329 -44.01 -20.51 -11.17
C THR A 329 -45.51 -20.47 -11.41
N ALA A 330 -46.31 -20.32 -10.35
CA ALA A 330 -47.73 -20.01 -10.50
C ALA A 330 -47.90 -18.50 -10.76
N GLY A 331 -48.33 -18.16 -11.98
CA GLY A 331 -48.80 -16.81 -12.33
C GLY A 331 -50.25 -16.59 -11.88
N PRO A 332 -50.77 -15.35 -11.93
CA PRO A 332 -52.12 -15.03 -11.45
C PRO A 332 -53.25 -15.46 -12.41
N ASP A 333 -52.91 -15.98 -13.60
CA ASP A 333 -53.85 -16.58 -14.54
C ASP A 333 -53.53 -18.07 -14.69
N ASN A 334 -54.56 -18.90 -14.73
CA ASN A 334 -54.50 -20.36 -14.86
C ASN A 334 -53.97 -20.81 -16.24
N THR A 335 -52.71 -20.52 -16.55
CA THR A 335 -52.00 -21.07 -17.72
C THR A 335 -50.69 -21.69 -17.28
N GLU A 336 -50.58 -23.01 -17.48
CA GLU A 336 -49.38 -23.79 -17.20
C GLU A 336 -48.27 -23.44 -18.19
N HIS A 337 -47.11 -23.02 -17.69
CA HIS A 337 -45.88 -22.91 -18.48
C HIS A 337 -44.81 -23.87 -17.93
N SER A 338 -44.45 -24.85 -18.76
CA SER A 338 -43.39 -25.82 -18.47
C SER A 338 -42.09 -25.34 -19.10
N ALA A 339 -41.09 -25.01 -18.29
CA ALA A 339 -39.74 -24.67 -18.74
C ALA A 339 -38.79 -25.83 -18.42
N SER A 340 -38.29 -26.51 -19.45
CA SER A 340 -37.26 -27.55 -19.34
C SER A 340 -35.90 -26.95 -19.71
N GLY A 341 -34.92 -27.03 -18.80
CA GLY A 341 -33.52 -26.66 -19.07
C GLY A 341 -32.62 -27.87 -18.85
N SER A 342 -31.80 -28.23 -19.84
CA SER A 342 -30.79 -29.30 -19.72
C SER A 342 -29.49 -28.76 -19.12
N GLN A 343 -28.84 -29.59 -18.27
CA GLN A 343 -27.47 -29.38 -17.78
C GLN A 343 -26.55 -30.41 -18.44
N GLU A 344 -25.40 -29.99 -18.95
CA GLU A 344 -24.35 -30.89 -19.44
C GLU A 344 -23.05 -30.71 -18.63
N ASP A 345 -22.52 -31.81 -18.11
CA ASP A 345 -21.26 -31.90 -17.36
C ASP A 345 -20.09 -32.19 -18.32
N ILE A 346 -19.05 -31.36 -18.31
CA ILE A 346 -17.95 -31.39 -19.32
C ILE A 346 -16.74 -32.25 -18.89
N LEU A 347 -16.79 -33.00 -17.77
CA LEU A 347 -15.65 -33.84 -17.34
C LEU A 347 -16.06 -35.30 -17.11
N LYS A 348 -16.12 -36.08 -18.19
CA LYS A 348 -15.83 -37.51 -18.12
C LYS A 348 -14.47 -37.76 -18.75
N ARG A 349 -13.45 -37.95 -17.92
CA ARG A 349 -12.25 -38.69 -18.30
C ARG A 349 -12.32 -40.03 -17.60
N ASP A 350 -12.24 -41.06 -18.42
CA ASP A 350 -12.33 -42.48 -18.06
C ASP A 350 -11.36 -42.85 -16.94
N GLY A 351 -11.80 -43.74 -16.05
CA GLY A 351 -10.93 -44.49 -15.15
C GLY A 351 -10.69 -43.86 -13.77
N ASP A 352 -11.17 -44.60 -12.77
CA ASP A 352 -10.67 -44.68 -11.39
C ASP A 352 -11.23 -43.77 -10.28
N ILE A 353 -11.56 -44.50 -9.21
CA ILE A 353 -12.28 -44.13 -8.00
C ILE A 353 -11.41 -43.26 -7.11
N VAL A 354 -11.77 -41.98 -6.91
CA VAL A 354 -11.33 -41.20 -5.74
C VAL A 354 -12.44 -40.23 -5.33
N ASN A 355 -12.85 -40.30 -4.06
CA ASN A 355 -13.76 -39.36 -3.39
C ASN A 355 -13.35 -37.90 -3.65
N HIS A 356 -14.23 -37.10 -4.27
CA HIS A 356 -13.97 -35.68 -4.49
C HIS A 356 -14.63 -34.77 -3.42
N PRO A 357 -13.91 -33.75 -2.92
CA PRO A 357 -14.42 -32.74 -2.01
C PRO A 357 -15.19 -31.64 -2.76
N SER A 358 -16.02 -30.94 -1.99
CA SER A 358 -16.72 -29.69 -2.30
C SER A 358 -15.89 -28.70 -3.13
N ASN A 359 -16.16 -28.59 -4.45
CA ASN A 359 -16.03 -27.40 -5.30
C ASN A 359 -16.30 -27.76 -6.78
N VAL A 360 -17.54 -27.59 -7.26
CA VAL A 360 -17.88 -27.65 -8.69
C VAL A 360 -18.24 -26.23 -9.15
N ILE A 361 -17.66 -25.78 -10.26
CA ILE A 361 -17.97 -24.49 -10.90
C ILE A 361 -18.99 -24.75 -12.00
N VAL A 362 -20.21 -24.23 -11.84
CA VAL A 362 -21.29 -24.35 -12.83
C VAL A 362 -21.44 -23.03 -13.59
N LYS A 363 -21.55 -23.09 -14.92
CA LYS A 363 -21.84 -21.93 -15.78
C LYS A 363 -23.26 -22.09 -16.35
N SER A 364 -24.20 -21.26 -15.92
CA SER A 364 -25.56 -21.21 -16.48
C SER A 364 -25.63 -20.18 -17.61
N VAL A 365 -26.18 -20.56 -18.76
CA VAL A 365 -26.57 -19.64 -19.84
C VAL A 365 -28.09 -19.72 -19.96
N THR A 366 -28.76 -18.58 -19.91
CA THR A 366 -30.22 -18.49 -20.05
C THR A 366 -30.53 -17.75 -21.35
N TYR A 367 -31.35 -18.34 -22.20
CA TYR A 367 -31.92 -17.71 -23.38
C TYR A 367 -33.44 -17.59 -23.18
N SER A 368 -34.01 -16.46 -23.62
CA SER A 368 -35.44 -16.24 -23.69
C SER A 368 -35.83 -16.10 -25.16
N VAL A 369 -36.67 -17.01 -25.65
CA VAL A 369 -37.30 -16.90 -26.97
C VAL A 369 -38.68 -16.28 -26.77
N ARG A 370 -38.97 -15.19 -27.49
CA ARG A 370 -40.33 -14.67 -27.67
C ARG A 370 -40.83 -15.11 -29.04
N VAL A 371 -42.00 -15.71 -29.07
CA VAL A 371 -42.76 -15.96 -30.29
C VAL A 371 -43.92 -14.98 -30.25
N ASP A 372 -43.99 -14.08 -31.24
CA ASP A 372 -45.11 -13.16 -31.39
C ASP A 372 -46.13 -13.81 -32.34
N ASP A 373 -47.32 -14.12 -31.84
CA ASP A 373 -48.44 -14.65 -32.63
C ASP A 373 -49.24 -13.49 -33.26
N GLU A 374 -48.91 -13.15 -34.50
CA GLU A 374 -49.76 -12.32 -35.37
C GLU A 374 -50.11 -13.13 -36.61
N THR A 375 -51.24 -13.86 -36.58
CA THR A 375 -52.08 -14.23 -37.75
C THR A 375 -53.15 -15.27 -37.35
N ALA A 376 -54.35 -14.82 -36.92
CA ALA A 376 -55.62 -15.51 -37.17
C ALA A 376 -56.79 -14.80 -36.45
N ARG A 377 -57.56 -14.01 -37.21
CA ARG A 377 -58.94 -13.50 -37.00
C ARG A 377 -59.05 -12.27 -37.93
N ASP A 378 -59.78 -12.23 -39.03
CA ASP A 378 -61.16 -12.67 -39.22
C ASP A 378 -61.41 -13.11 -40.67
N THR A 379 -62.06 -14.27 -40.82
CA THR A 379 -62.91 -14.54 -41.98
C THR A 379 -64.28 -14.97 -41.45
N LYS A 380 -65.31 -14.38 -42.04
CA LYS A 380 -66.76 -14.70 -41.97
C LYS A 380 -67.55 -14.04 -40.85
N GLU A 381 -68.28 -12.99 -41.24
CA GLU A 381 -69.75 -13.09 -41.32
C GLU A 381 -70.30 -12.18 -42.42
N SER A 382 -71.24 -12.73 -43.17
CA SER A 382 -71.93 -12.16 -44.33
C SER A 382 -73.38 -11.84 -43.95
N GLY A 383 -73.85 -10.65 -44.32
CA GLY A 383 -75.25 -10.22 -44.24
C GLY A 383 -75.43 -8.91 -44.98
#